data_AF-K2BQS0-F1
#
_entry.id   AF-K2BQS0-F1
#
_cell.length_a   1.000
_cell.length_b   1.000
_cell.length_c   1.000
_cell.angle_alpha   90.00
_cell.angle_beta   90.00
_cell.angle_gamma   90.00
#
_symmetry.space_group_name_H-M   'P 1'
#
loop_
_entity.id
_entity.type
_entity.pdbx_description
1 polymer ?
#
loop_
_entity_poly.entity_id
_entity_poly.type
_entity_poly.pdbx_seq_one_letter_code
_entity_poly.pdbx_strand_id
1 'polypeptide(L)'
;MHRLEIKKKVNHILSILLERKISENDEVVFSQDGAWHSIKLIELVYLLEETFQITLNAEQVLFINSNDIVKCVENHLQNRLDF
;
A
#
# COMPACT_ATOMS: atom_id res chain seq x y z
N MET A 1 4.03 -10.41 -11.29
CA MET A 1 4.42 -8.99 -11.05
C MET A 1 5.64 -8.99 -10.14
N HIS A 2 6.68 -8.24 -10.45
CA HIS A 2 7.91 -8.21 -9.65
C HIS A 2 7.82 -7.20 -8.49
N ARG A 3 8.50 -7.48 -7.36
CA ARG A 3 8.55 -6.62 -6.16
C ARG A 3 8.77 -5.13 -6.46
N LEU A 4 9.68 -4.84 -7.40
CA LEU A 4 10.01 -3.48 -7.79
C LEU A 4 8.81 -2.75 -8.42
N GLU A 5 8.03 -3.45 -9.25
CA GLU A 5 6.82 -2.91 -9.86
C GLU A 5 5.75 -2.65 -8.78
N ILE A 6 5.64 -3.55 -7.80
CA ILE A 6 4.68 -3.40 -6.70
C ILE A 6 5.05 -2.17 -5.88
N LYS A 7 6.33 -2.03 -5.51
CA LYS A 7 6.83 -0.85 -4.79
C LYS A 7 6.60 0.45 -5.56
N LYS A 8 6.84 0.47 -6.87
CA LYS A 8 6.58 1.66 -7.71
C LYS A 8 5.11 2.07 -7.67
N LYS A 9 4.18 1.11 -7.83
CA LYS A 9 2.74 1.39 -7.78
C LYS A 9 2.28 1.82 -6.38
N VAL A 10 2.77 1.16 -5.32
CA VAL A 10 2.49 1.56 -3.93
C VAL A 10 2.98 2.97 -3.66
N ASN A 11 4.22 3.30 -4.03
CA ASN A 11 4.76 4.65 -3.83
C ASN A 11 4.00 5.70 -4.64
N HIS A 12 3.51 5.34 -5.83
CA HIS A 12 2.64 6.21 -6.62
C HIS A 12 1.30 6.48 -5.92
N ILE A 13 0.62 5.45 -5.42
CA ILE A 13 -0.62 5.60 -4.63
C ILE A 13 -0.38 6.49 -3.41
N LEU A 14 0.70 6.23 -2.67
CA LEU A 14 1.07 7.04 -1.51
C LEU A 14 1.39 8.49 -1.88
N SER A 15 2.00 8.73 -3.05
CA SER A 15 2.28 10.10 -3.52
C SER A 15 1.01 10.90 -3.78
N ILE A 16 -0.05 10.24 -4.26
CA ILE A 16 -1.36 10.84 -4.46
C ILE A 16 -2.01 11.11 -3.10
N LEU A 17 -2.06 10.11 -2.22
CA LEU A 17 -2.73 10.22 -0.92
C LEU A 17 -2.11 11.26 0.01
N LEU A 18 -0.78 11.39 -0.03
CA LEU A 18 -0.01 12.33 0.79
C LEU A 18 0.24 13.67 0.10
N GLU A 19 -0.25 13.85 -1.13
CA GLU A 19 -0.07 15.05 -1.95
C GLU A 19 1.40 15.50 -2.02
N ARG A 20 2.33 14.54 -2.06
CA ARG A 20 3.77 14.79 -2.05
C ARG A 20 4.51 13.86 -2.99
N LYS A 21 5.63 14.33 -3.53
CA LYS A 21 6.50 13.49 -4.37
C LYS A 21 7.16 12.41 -3.51
N ILE A 22 7.02 11.15 -3.93
CA ILE A 22 7.64 9.98 -3.31
C ILE A 22 8.38 9.24 -4.42
N SER A 23 9.69 9.12 -4.26
CA SER A 23 10.56 8.43 -5.20
C SER A 23 10.39 6.92 -5.05
N GLU A 24 10.79 6.16 -6.08
CA GLU A 24 10.71 4.70 -6.09
C GLU A 24 11.50 4.04 -4.94
N ASN A 25 12.54 4.72 -4.46
CA ASN A 25 13.41 4.25 -3.39
C ASN A 25 12.99 4.76 -2.01
N ASP A 26 12.10 5.75 -1.95
CA ASP A 26 11.71 6.37 -0.70
C ASP A 26 10.92 5.39 0.16
N GLU A 27 11.20 5.44 1.47
CA GLU A 27 10.44 4.76 2.49
C GLU A 27 9.50 5.78 3.15
N VAL A 28 8.22 5.45 3.15
CA VAL A 28 7.20 6.27 3.78
C VAL A 28 6.90 5.65 5.12
N VAL A 29 7.06 6.41 6.20
CA VAL A 29 6.69 6.00 7.56
C VAL A 29 5.49 6.83 8.00
N PHE A 30 4.50 6.17 8.57
CA PHE A 30 3.30 6.79 9.12
C PHE A 30 3.46 6.89 10.64
N SER A 31 3.37 8.11 11.20
CA SER A 31 3.37 8.28 12.65
C SER A 31 1.98 7.94 13.20
N GLN A 32 1.91 7.09 14.22
CA GLN A 32 0.64 6.75 14.88
C GLN A 32 -0.03 7.97 15.55
N ASP A 33 0.75 9.00 15.89
CA ASP A 33 0.26 10.25 16.47
C ASP A 33 -0.35 11.23 15.45
N GLY A 34 -0.05 11.05 14.17
CA GLY A 34 -0.37 12.02 13.13
C GLY A 34 -1.46 11.49 12.21
N ALA A 35 -2.67 11.29 12.74
CA ALA A 35 -3.91 11.22 11.98
C ALA A 35 -3.75 10.67 10.54
N TRP A 36 -3.24 9.44 10.39
CA TRP A 36 -3.58 8.65 9.23
C TRP A 36 -5.07 8.35 9.36
N HIS A 37 -5.87 9.36 8.98
CA HIS A 37 -7.30 9.41 9.22
C HIS A 37 -7.90 8.13 8.66
N SER A 38 -8.83 7.50 9.38
CA SER A 38 -9.49 6.28 8.92
C SER A 38 -10.00 6.38 7.48
N ILE A 39 -10.33 7.60 7.01
CA ILE A 39 -10.64 7.92 5.62
C ILE A 39 -9.46 7.68 4.66
N LYS A 40 -8.26 8.19 4.96
CA LYS A 40 -7.04 7.96 4.15
C LYS A 40 -6.62 6.49 4.17
N LEU A 41 -6.88 5.78 5.26
CA LEU A 41 -6.67 4.34 5.33
C LEU A 41 -7.62 3.59 4.39
N ILE A 42 -8.92 3.90 4.45
CA ILE A 42 -9.92 3.29 3.55
C ILE A 42 -9.61 3.61 2.09
N GLU A 43 -9.23 4.85 1.79
CA GLU A 43 -8.82 5.28 0.44
C GLU A 43 -7.58 4.52 -0.04
N LEU A 44 -6.58 4.32 0.83
CA LEU A 44 -5.42 3.47 0.53
C LEU A 44 -5.83 2.03 0.21
N VAL A 45 -6.68 1.42 1.04
CA VAL A 45 -7.17 0.05 0.82
C VAL A 45 -7.82 -0.04 -0.56
N TYR A 46 -8.77 0.84 -0.85
CA TYR A 46 -9.50 0.85 -2.11
C TYR A 46 -8.57 0.96 -3.33
N LEU A 47 -7.62 1.91 -3.30
CA LEU A 47 -6.68 2.11 -4.40
C LEU A 47 -5.75 0.91 -4.60
N LEU A 48 -5.34 0.25 -3.52
CA LEU A 48 -4.54 -0.98 -3.60
C LEU A 48 -5.36 -2.13 -4.21
N GLU A 49 -6.58 -2.34 -3.74
CA GLU A 49 -7.48 -3.36 -4.28
C GLU A 49 -7.74 -3.16 -5.79
N GLU A 50 -8.05 -1.93 -6.20
CA GLU A 50 -8.28 -1.58 -7.60
C GLU A 50 -7.00 -1.78 -8.46
N THR A 51 -5.86 -1.29 -7.98
CA THR A 51 -4.60 -1.31 -8.74
C THR A 51 -4.03 -2.71 -8.92
N PHE A 52 -4.16 -3.56 -7.89
CA PHE A 52 -3.59 -4.91 -7.87
C PHE A 52 -4.65 -6.00 -8.10
N GLN A 53 -5.92 -5.62 -8.21
CA GLN A 53 -7.05 -6.53 -8.35
C GLN A 53 -7.11 -7.55 -7.20
N ILE A 54 -6.76 -7.14 -5.99
CA ILE A 54 -6.76 -7.98 -4.77
C ILE A 54 -7.89 -7.55 -3.83
N THR A 55 -8.11 -8.33 -2.78
CA THR A 55 -9.00 -7.96 -1.68
C THR A 55 -8.19 -7.92 -0.39
N LEU A 56 -8.26 -6.81 0.33
CA LEU A 56 -7.51 -6.54 1.56
C LEU A 56 -8.48 -6.39 2.73
N ASN A 57 -8.21 -7.06 3.86
CA ASN A 57 -8.95 -6.74 5.09
C ASN A 57 -8.36 -5.46 5.70
N ALA A 58 -9.18 -4.45 5.98
CA ALA A 58 -8.75 -3.19 6.57
C ALA A 58 -7.95 -3.36 7.89
N GLU A 59 -8.21 -4.42 8.66
CA GLU A 59 -7.44 -4.76 9.87
C GLU A 59 -5.99 -5.17 9.56
N GLN A 60 -5.74 -5.73 8.37
CA GLN A 60 -4.40 -6.07 7.89
C GLN A 60 -3.64 -4.85 7.38
N VAL A 61 -4.33 -3.71 7.22
CA VAL A 61 -3.80 -2.48 6.60
C VAL A 61 -3.38 -1.45 7.65
N LEU A 62 -3.30 -1.86 8.92
CA LEU A 62 -2.60 -1.13 9.99
C LEU A 62 -1.08 -1.14 9.75
N PHE A 63 -0.66 -0.46 8.68
CA PHE A 63 0.73 -0.40 8.27
C PHE A 63 1.44 0.80 8.89
N ILE A 64 2.68 0.56 9.29
CA ILE A 64 3.54 1.59 9.88
C ILE A 64 4.43 2.21 8.81
N ASN A 65 4.64 1.52 7.68
CA ASN A 65 5.46 2.00 6.57
C ASN A 65 5.05 1.44 5.19
N SER A 66 5.60 2.01 4.12
CA SER A 66 5.35 1.58 2.74
C SER A 66 5.88 0.18 2.41
N ASN A 67 6.92 -0.30 3.09
CA ASN A 67 7.45 -1.64 2.86
C ASN A 67 6.47 -2.73 3.35
N ASP A 68 5.75 -2.48 4.44
CA ASP A 68 4.74 -3.41 4.96
C ASP A 68 3.52 -3.47 4.03
N ILE A 69 3.13 -2.34 3.43
CA ILE A 69 2.12 -2.30 2.36
C ILE A 69 2.56 -3.18 1.19
N VAL A 70 3.80 -3.00 0.71
CA VAL A 70 4.35 -3.78 -0.40
C VAL A 70 4.32 -5.27 -0.10
N LYS A 71 4.78 -5.69 1.08
CA LYS A 71 4.75 -7.11 1.49
C LYS A 71 3.33 -7.67 1.53
N CYS A 72 2.36 -6.89 2.02
CA CYS A 72 0.97 -7.32 2.07
C CYS A 72 0.41 -7.58 0.66
N VAL A 73 0.66 -6.66 -0.27
CA VAL A 73 0.27 -6.81 -1.67
C VAL A 73 0.97 -8.01 -2.31
N GLU A 74 2.27 -8.19 -2.05
CA GLU A 74 3.04 -9.34 -2.54
C GLU A 74 2.41 -10.67 -2.10
N ASN A 75 2.08 -10.80 -0.82
CA ASN A 75 1.45 -12.02 -0.29
C ASN A 75 0.11 -12.32 -0.96
N HIS A 76 -0.74 -11.30 -1.16
CA HIS A 76 -2.03 -11.49 -1.83
C HIS A 76 -1.89 -11.87 -3.31
N LEU A 77 -0.91 -11.30 -4.01
CA LEU A 77 -0.63 -11.65 -5.40
C LEU A 77 -0.05 -13.06 -5.55
N GLN A 78 0.74 -13.52 -4.58
CA GLN A 78 1.28 -14.89 -4.56
C GLN A 78 0.18 -15.93 -4.30
N ASN A 79 -0.66 -15.70 -3.29
CA ASN A 79 -1.77 -16.61 -2.96
C ASN A 79 -2.82 -16.75 -4.07
N ARG A 80 -2.84 -15.83 -5.04
CA ARG A 80 -3.68 -15.90 -6.24
C ARG A 80 -3.19 -16.89 -7.30
N LEU A 81 -1.91 -17.27 -7.27
CA LEU A 81 -1.31 -18.18 -8.25
C LEU A 81 -1.46 -19.66 -7.86
N ASP A 82 -1.99 -19.94 -6.67
CA ASP A 82 -2.22 -21.29 -6.15
C ASP A 82 -3.64 -21.85 -6.45
N PHE A 83 -4.42 -21.22 -7.33
CA PHE A 83 -5.75 -21.68 -7.77
C PHE A 83 -5.85 -21.81 -9.30
#